data_AF-A0A6P5WND8-F1
#
_entry.id   AF-A0A6P5WND8-F1
#
_cell.length_a   1.000
_cell.length_b   1.000
_cell.length_c   1.000
_cell.angle_alpha   90.00
_cell.angle_beta   90.00
_cell.angle_gamma   90.00
#
_symmetry.space_group_name_H-M   'P 1'
#
loop_
_entity.id
_entity.type
_entity.pdbx_description
1 polymer ?
#
loop_
_entity_poly.entity_id
_entity_poly.type
_entity_poly.pdbx_seq_one_letter_code
_entity_poly.pdbx_strand_id
1 'polypeptide(L)'
;MLGLLRFQILDSLFFLNSASLKRAVPASIEFVDIAGLVKGASQGEGLGNKFLWHIRQVDSILQVVCSFEDNDIVLVNGKVDPKTDIDVINLKLVFSDLDQEEAENYALERIQQALMDGKPAQSVALMTLRRVL
;
A
#
# COMPACT_ATOMS: atom_id res chain seq x y z
N MET A 1 -5.62 -14.34 -13.35
CA MET A 1 -6.64 -15.15 -14.07
C MET A 1 -8.09 -14.87 -13.62
N LEU A 2 -8.35 -14.43 -12.37
CA LEU A 2 -9.71 -14.09 -11.89
C LEU A 2 -10.26 -12.72 -12.36
N GLY A 3 -9.40 -11.78 -12.76
CA GLY A 3 -9.83 -10.45 -13.26
C GLY A 3 -10.49 -10.48 -14.64
N LEU A 4 -10.03 -11.33 -15.56
CA LEU A 4 -10.59 -11.47 -16.91
C LEU A 4 -11.98 -12.13 -16.92
N LEU A 5 -12.24 -13.06 -15.99
CA LEU A 5 -13.53 -13.74 -15.87
C LEU A 5 -14.66 -12.80 -15.41
N ARG A 6 -14.36 -11.76 -14.62
CA ARG A 6 -15.37 -10.82 -14.12
C ARG A 6 -15.85 -9.83 -15.19
N PHE A 7 -14.98 -9.46 -16.14
CA PHE A 7 -15.36 -8.61 -17.28
C PHE A 7 -16.24 -9.36 -18.29
N GLN A 8 -15.90 -10.62 -18.63
CA GLN A 8 -16.69 -11.40 -19.59
C GLN A 8 -18.13 -11.71 -19.11
N ILE A 9 -18.34 -11.88 -17.80
CA ILE A 9 -19.68 -12.15 -17.25
C ILE A 9 -20.59 -10.92 -17.38
N LEU A 10 -20.05 -9.71 -17.14
CA LEU A 10 -20.80 -8.46 -17.34
C LEU A 10 -21.15 -8.22 -18.81
N ASP A 11 -20.22 -8.47 -19.72
CA ASP A 11 -20.47 -8.38 -21.16
C ASP A 11 -21.54 -9.37 -21.63
N SER A 12 -21.51 -10.60 -21.10
CA SER A 12 -22.49 -11.65 -21.41
C SER A 12 -23.89 -11.34 -20.87
N LEU A 13 -23.98 -10.81 -19.64
CA LEU A 13 -25.24 -10.37 -19.02
C LEU A 13 -25.85 -9.17 -19.76
N PHE A 14 -25.02 -8.25 -20.25
CA PHE A 14 -25.48 -7.16 -21.12
C PHE A 14 -26.08 -7.73 -22.42
N PHE A 15 -25.39 -8.66 -23.07
CA PHE A 15 -25.85 -9.27 -24.33
C PHE A 15 -27.20 -9.98 -24.17
N LEU A 16 -27.42 -10.69 -23.05
CA LEU A 16 -28.67 -11.39 -22.75
C LEU A 16 -29.84 -10.46 -22.38
N ASN A 17 -29.58 -9.22 -21.96
CA ASN A 17 -30.60 -8.26 -21.49
C ASN A 17 -30.82 -7.06 -22.43
N SER A 18 -30.29 -7.16 -23.67
CA SER A 18 -30.32 -6.13 -24.72
C SER A 18 -31.71 -5.63 -25.12
N ALA A 19 -32.79 -6.29 -24.70
CA ALA A 19 -34.17 -5.89 -25.00
C ALA A 19 -34.73 -4.81 -24.04
N SER A 20 -34.10 -4.55 -22.88
CA SER A 20 -34.66 -3.62 -21.87
C SER A 20 -33.71 -2.51 -21.38
N LEU A 21 -32.40 -2.61 -21.62
CA LEU A 21 -31.41 -1.61 -21.17
C LEU A 21 -31.09 -0.59 -22.26
N LYS A 22 -31.37 0.69 -21.99
CA LYS A 22 -31.11 1.82 -22.92
C LYS A 22 -29.64 2.26 -22.97
N ARG A 23 -28.81 1.90 -21.98
CA ARG A 23 -27.38 2.22 -21.92
C ARG A 23 -26.67 1.35 -20.88
N ALA A 24 -25.53 0.78 -21.24
CA ALA A 24 -24.63 0.09 -20.29
C ALA A 24 -23.75 1.11 -19.56
N VAL A 25 -23.55 0.94 -18.26
CA VAL A 25 -22.59 1.73 -17.47
C VAL A 25 -21.53 0.75 -16.92
N PRO A 26 -20.27 0.82 -17.37
CA PRO A 26 -19.23 -0.08 -16.90
C PRO A 26 -18.81 0.27 -15.45
N ALA A 27 -18.25 -0.70 -14.75
CA ALA A 27 -17.55 -0.45 -13.50
C ALA A 27 -16.19 0.22 -13.80
N SER A 28 -15.83 1.23 -13.01
CA SER A 28 -14.53 1.91 -13.10
C SER A 28 -13.58 1.42 -12.01
N ILE A 29 -12.29 1.39 -12.32
CA ILE A 29 -11.20 1.18 -11.37
C ILE A 29 -10.25 2.36 -11.52
N GLU A 30 -9.82 2.95 -10.41
CA GLU A 30 -8.83 4.01 -10.37
C GLU A 30 -7.44 3.41 -10.14
N PHE A 31 -6.45 3.87 -10.88
CA PHE A 31 -5.06 3.48 -10.72
C PHE A 31 -4.25 4.68 -10.26
N VAL A 32 -3.53 4.50 -9.16
CA VAL A 32 -2.57 5.48 -8.66
C VAL A 32 -1.17 4.96 -8.98
N ASP A 33 -0.40 5.75 -9.71
CA ASP A 33 1.02 5.44 -9.96
C ASP A 33 1.85 5.84 -8.73
N ILE A 34 2.51 4.85 -8.13
CA ILE A 34 3.34 5.04 -6.95
C ILE A 34 4.79 5.05 -7.40
N ALA A 35 5.44 6.21 -7.26
CA ALA A 35 6.85 6.37 -7.60
C ALA A 35 7.71 5.27 -6.96
N GLY A 36 8.45 4.53 -7.79
CA GLY A 36 9.19 3.35 -7.37
C GLY A 36 10.25 3.65 -6.31
N LEU A 37 10.48 2.67 -5.44
CA LEU A 37 11.50 2.74 -4.41
C LEU A 37 12.89 2.52 -5.02
N VAL A 38 13.70 3.58 -5.12
CA VAL A 38 15.11 3.46 -5.57
C VAL A 38 15.98 2.87 -4.45
N LYS A 39 17.00 2.08 -4.82
CA LYS A 39 18.05 1.65 -3.88
C LYS A 39 18.58 2.86 -3.12
N GLY A 40 18.59 2.80 -1.79
CA GLY A 40 19.04 3.91 -0.92
C GLY A 40 17.92 4.75 -0.31
N ALA A 41 16.65 4.54 -0.67
CA ALA A 41 15.52 5.27 -0.08
C ALA A 41 15.34 5.10 1.45
N SER A 42 16.07 4.19 2.09
CA SER A 42 16.13 3.98 3.55
C SER A 42 17.24 4.76 4.27
N GLN A 43 18.14 5.44 3.55
CA GLN A 43 19.29 6.18 4.12
C GLN A 43 18.97 7.64 4.52
N GLY A 44 17.69 7.98 4.70
CA GLY A 44 17.30 9.26 5.32
C GLY A 44 16.92 10.41 4.38
N GLU A 45 16.88 10.23 3.06
CA GLU A 45 16.45 11.28 2.12
C GLU A 45 14.93 11.51 2.08
N GLY A 46 14.15 10.82 2.91
CA GLY A 46 12.68 10.96 2.98
C GLY A 46 11.91 10.37 1.79
N LEU A 47 12.59 9.87 0.75
CA LEU A 47 12.00 9.20 -0.41
C LEU A 47 11.26 7.90 -0.02
N GLY A 48 11.79 7.15 0.96
CA GLY A 48 11.13 5.96 1.48
C GLY A 48 9.80 6.26 2.20
N ASN A 49 9.72 7.37 2.93
CA ASN A 49 8.50 7.75 3.64
C ASN A 49 7.41 8.25 2.69
N LYS A 50 7.78 8.94 1.60
CA LYS A 50 6.82 9.35 0.56
C LYS A 50 6.20 8.16 -0.16
N PHE A 51 6.98 7.10 -0.42
CA PHE A 51 6.50 5.85 -1.00
C PHE A 51 5.46 5.18 -0.09
N LEU A 52 5.79 4.97 1.19
CA LEU A 52 4.88 4.35 2.16
C LEU A 52 3.62 5.19 2.40
N TRP A 53 3.73 6.52 2.37
CA TRP A 53 2.57 7.41 2.49
C TRP A 53 1.58 7.22 1.34
N HIS A 54 2.04 7.15 0.09
CA HIS A 54 1.16 6.86 -1.06
C HIS A 54 0.49 5.49 -0.96
N ILE A 55 1.22 4.47 -0.50
CA ILE A 55 0.67 3.12 -0.31
C ILE A 55 -0.47 3.11 0.71
N ARG A 56 -0.36 3.90 1.79
CA ARG A 56 -1.44 4.02 2.80
C ARG A 56 -2.71 4.69 2.28
N GLN A 57 -2.67 5.32 1.11
CA GLN A 57 -3.84 5.97 0.49
C GLN A 57 -4.57 5.06 -0.51
N VAL A 58 -4.11 3.83 -0.72
CA VAL A 58 -4.73 2.88 -1.67
C VAL A 58 -5.22 1.62 -0.96
N ASP A 59 -6.28 1.02 -1.49
CA ASP A 59 -6.88 -0.20 -0.93
C ASP A 59 -6.18 -1.48 -1.42
N SER A 60 -5.39 -1.40 -2.49
CA SER A 60 -4.75 -2.56 -3.12
C SER A 60 -3.51 -2.15 -3.88
N ILE A 61 -2.50 -3.02 -3.84
CA ILE A 61 -1.21 -2.80 -4.48
C ILE A 61 -1.08 -3.75 -5.67
N LEU A 62 -0.76 -3.20 -6.85
CA LEU A 62 -0.35 -3.98 -8.01
C LEU A 62 1.18 -3.91 -8.13
N GLN A 63 1.84 -5.02 -7.82
CA GLN A 63 3.30 -5.09 -7.89
C GLN A 63 3.75 -5.54 -9.28
N VAL A 64 4.40 -4.64 -10.03
CA VAL A 64 4.98 -4.93 -11.34
C VAL A 64 6.44 -5.29 -11.18
N VAL A 65 6.83 -6.45 -11.70
CA VAL A 65 8.17 -7.01 -11.55
C VAL A 65 8.71 -7.40 -12.91
N CYS A 66 9.94 -6.99 -13.20
CA CYS A 66 10.61 -7.36 -14.44
C CYS A 66 11.03 -8.83 -14.37
N SER A 67 10.63 -9.64 -15.37
CA SER A 67 10.90 -11.08 -15.44
C SER A 67 11.58 -11.53 -16.73
N PHE A 68 12.20 -10.59 -17.43
CA PHE A 68 12.93 -10.82 -18.67
C PHE A 68 14.15 -9.91 -18.75
N GLU A 69 15.19 -10.37 -19.44
CA GLU A 69 16.38 -9.58 -19.71
C GLU A 69 16.14 -8.70 -20.95
N ASP A 70 16.45 -7.41 -20.82
CA ASP A 70 16.38 -6.43 -21.91
C ASP A 70 17.49 -5.39 -21.69
N ASN A 71 18.25 -5.09 -22.75
CA ASN A 71 19.35 -4.13 -22.69
C ASN A 71 18.87 -2.68 -22.52
N ASP A 72 17.60 -2.41 -22.85
CA ASP A 72 16.98 -1.09 -22.69
C ASP A 72 16.44 -0.87 -21.26
N ILE A 73 16.48 -1.89 -20.39
CA ILE A 73 16.00 -1.82 -19.01
C ILE A 73 17.17 -1.66 -18.04
N VAL A 74 17.17 -0.56 -17.28
CA VAL A 74 18.16 -0.32 -16.22
C VAL A 74 17.85 -1.18 -14.99
N LEU A 75 18.68 -2.18 -14.74
CA LEU A 75 18.54 -3.08 -13.58
C LEU A 75 19.33 -2.54 -12.39
N VAL A 76 18.62 -2.24 -11.29
CA VAL A 76 19.20 -1.70 -10.05
C VAL A 76 20.19 -2.67 -9.37
N ASN A 77 20.05 -3.98 -9.62
CA ASN A 77 20.94 -5.04 -9.11
C ASN A 77 21.90 -5.60 -10.19
N GLY A 78 21.87 -5.06 -11.41
CA GLY A 78 22.68 -5.57 -12.54
C GLY A 78 22.27 -6.94 -13.07
N LYS A 79 21.21 -7.56 -12.52
CA LYS A 79 20.62 -8.81 -12.98
C LYS A 79 19.11 -8.80 -12.72
N VAL A 80 18.36 -9.45 -13.61
CA VAL A 80 16.93 -9.71 -13.43
C VAL A 80 16.76 -10.80 -12.39
N ASP A 81 16.13 -10.46 -11.26
CA ASP A 81 15.74 -11.43 -10.23
C ASP A 81 14.37 -11.04 -9.66
N PRO A 82 13.28 -11.55 -10.27
CA PRO A 82 11.93 -11.18 -9.90
C PRO A 82 11.61 -11.52 -8.45
N LYS A 83 12.19 -12.61 -7.93
CA LYS A 83 11.93 -13.08 -6.58
C LYS A 83 12.54 -12.11 -5.58
N THR A 84 13.80 -11.75 -5.77
CA THR A 84 14.47 -10.78 -4.91
C THR A 84 13.78 -9.42 -4.95
N ASP A 85 13.33 -8.97 -6.12
CA ASP A 85 12.59 -7.70 -6.24
C ASP A 85 11.26 -7.74 -5.47
N ILE A 86 10.56 -8.88 -5.49
CA ILE A 86 9.36 -9.10 -4.68
C ILE A 86 9.66 -9.03 -3.19
N ASP A 87 10.69 -9.78 -2.76
CA ASP A 87 11.07 -9.90 -1.37
C ASP A 87 11.52 -8.54 -0.80
N VAL A 88 12.23 -7.71 -1.57
CA VAL A 88 12.65 -6.37 -1.15
C VAL A 88 11.45 -5.46 -0.84
N ILE A 89 10.43 -5.46 -1.69
CA ILE A 89 9.23 -4.65 -1.47
C ILE A 89 8.44 -5.19 -0.27
N ASN A 90 8.21 -6.50 -0.20
CA ASN A 90 7.47 -7.13 0.89
C ASN A 90 8.13 -6.92 2.25
N LEU A 91 9.45 -7.11 2.33
CA LEU A 91 10.20 -6.87 3.58
C LEU A 91 10.05 -5.42 4.03
N LYS A 92 10.05 -4.46 3.11
CA LYS A 92 9.88 -3.06 3.47
C LYS A 92 8.48 -2.74 3.99
N LEU A 93 7.45 -3.37 3.43
CA LEU A 93 6.09 -3.25 3.95
C LEU A 93 5.99 -3.84 5.36
N VAL A 94 6.54 -5.04 5.57
CA VAL A 94 6.56 -5.67 6.91
C VAL A 94 7.32 -4.81 7.92
N PHE A 95 8.49 -4.27 7.58
CA PHE A 95 9.22 -3.38 8.48
C PHE A 95 8.43 -2.10 8.79
N SER A 96 7.74 -1.53 7.81
CA SER A 96 6.86 -0.38 8.06
C SER A 96 5.70 -0.71 9.00
N ASP A 97 5.16 -1.92 8.94
CA ASP A 97 4.08 -2.36 9.82
C ASP A 97 4.59 -2.58 11.24
N LEU A 98 5.77 -3.18 11.39
CA LEU A 98 6.44 -3.36 12.69
C LEU A 98 6.77 -2.01 13.34
N ASP A 99 7.35 -1.06 12.59
CA ASP A 99 7.64 0.29 13.11
C ASP A 99 6.36 0.99 13.60
N GLN A 100 5.24 0.78 12.91
CA GLN A 100 3.95 1.32 13.32
C GLN A 100 3.40 0.63 14.57
N GLU A 101 3.46 -0.71 14.63
CA GLU A 101 3.04 -1.48 15.80
C GLU A 101 3.84 -1.07 17.05
N GLU A 102 5.15 -0.90 16.93
CA GLU A 102 6.02 -0.43 18.01
C GLU A 102 5.62 0.99 18.47
N ALA A 103 5.33 1.90 17.53
CA ALA A 103 4.89 3.25 17.84
C ALA A 103 3.52 3.26 18.55
N GLU A 104 2.59 2.43 18.12
CA GLU A 104 1.26 2.26 18.74
C GLU A 104 1.37 1.67 20.15
N ASN A 105 2.18 0.63 20.34
CA ASN A 105 2.42 0.03 21.65
C ASN A 105 3.05 1.03 22.63
N TYR A 106 4.09 1.75 22.19
CA TYR A 106 4.71 2.79 23.00
C TYR A 106 3.72 3.89 23.40
N ALA A 107 2.84 4.29 22.46
CA ALA A 107 1.76 5.21 22.73
C ALA A 107 0.83 4.67 23.84
N LEU A 108 0.35 3.42 23.71
CA LEU A 108 -0.55 2.79 24.67
C LEU A 108 0.06 2.68 26.08
N GLU A 109 1.32 2.28 26.20
CA GLU A 109 2.02 2.22 27.50
C GLU A 109 2.02 3.58 28.22
N ARG A 110 2.28 4.66 27.48
CA ARG A 110 2.23 6.03 28.03
C ARG A 110 0.84 6.43 28.47
N ILE A 111 -0.19 6.03 27.72
CA ILE A 111 -1.58 6.26 28.08
C ILE A 111 -1.90 5.54 29.39
N GLN A 112 -1.52 4.26 29.50
CA GLN A 112 -1.74 3.46 30.70
C GLN A 112 -1.06 4.08 31.92
N GLN A 113 0.22 4.48 31.81
CA GLN A 113 0.93 5.12 32.91
C GLN A 113 0.26 6.43 33.34
N ALA A 114 -0.15 7.29 32.39
CA ALA A 114 -0.81 8.55 32.70
C ALA A 114 -2.15 8.35 33.43
N LEU A 115 -2.91 7.30 33.08
CA LEU A 115 -4.14 6.93 33.75
C LEU A 115 -3.88 6.41 35.17
N MET A 116 -2.83 5.60 35.37
CA MET A 116 -2.40 5.14 36.70
C MET A 116 -1.95 6.31 37.59
N ASP A 117 -1.35 7.34 37.01
CA ASP A 117 -0.97 8.59 37.69
C ASP A 117 -2.18 9.51 37.99
N GLY A 118 -3.41 9.09 37.67
CA GLY A 118 -4.65 9.83 37.95
C GLY A 118 -4.95 11.00 36.99
N LYS A 119 -4.28 11.07 35.83
CA LYS A 119 -4.55 12.12 34.83
C LYS A 119 -5.83 11.83 34.05
N PRO A 120 -6.65 12.84 33.74
CA PRO A 120 -7.92 12.64 33.03
C PRO A 120 -7.69 12.12 31.61
N ALA A 121 -8.39 11.04 31.25
CA ALA A 121 -8.25 10.30 29.98
C ALA A 121 -8.34 11.17 28.72
N GLN A 122 -9.12 12.25 28.76
CA GLN A 122 -9.33 13.16 27.63
C GLN A 122 -8.07 13.96 27.25
N SER A 123 -7.17 14.21 28.21
CA SER A 123 -5.88 14.90 27.98
C SER A 123 -4.84 14.00 27.31
N VAL A 124 -4.98 12.69 27.49
CA VAL A 124 -4.00 11.67 27.12
C VAL A 124 -4.18 11.21 25.67
N ALA A 125 -5.42 11.11 25.19
CA ALA A 125 -5.73 10.74 23.80
C ALA A 125 -5.24 11.79 22.78
N LEU A 126 -5.43 13.09 23.06
CA LEU A 126 -5.08 14.18 22.14
C LEU A 126 -3.57 14.42 22.00
N MET A 127 -2.79 14.22 23.07
CA MET A 127 -1.33 14.33 23.02
C MET A 127 -0.68 13.18 22.24
N THR A 128 -1.31 12.01 22.26
CA THR A 128 -0.73 10.77 21.71
C THR A 128 -1.10 10.58 20.23
N LEU A 129 -2.35 10.83 19.85
CA LEU A 129 -2.80 10.77 18.46
C LEU A 129 -2.07 11.77 17.54
N ARG A 130 -1.70 12.94 18.07
CA ARG A 130 -1.04 14.00 17.28
C ARG A 130 0.43 13.69 16.94
N ARG A 131 0.98 12.58 17.44
CA ARG A 131 2.38 12.17 17.23
C ARG A 131 2.51 10.92 16.35
N VAL A 132 1.41 10.18 16.15
CA VAL A 132 1.35 8.96 15.32
C VAL A 132 0.85 9.27 13.89
N LEU A 133 0.14 10.37 13.70
CA LEU A 133 -0.23 10.94 12.40
C LEU A 133 0.78 12.00 11.95
#